data_AF-A0A6J5C1B7-F1
#
_entry.id   AF-A0A6J5C1B7-F1
#
_cell.length_a   1.000
_cell.length_b   1.000
_cell.length_c   1.000
_cell.angle_alpha   90.00
_cell.angle_beta   90.00
_cell.angle_gamma   90.00
#
_symmetry.space_group_name_H-M   'P 1'
#
loop_
_entity.id
_entity.type
_entity.pdbx_description
1 polymer ?
#
loop_
_entity_poly.entity_id
_entity_poly.type
_entity_poly.pdbx_seq_one_letter_code
_entity_poly.pdbx_strand_id
1 'polypeptide(L)' 'MRFALLVSQLPHVEEARTHYNGMLALDARSQASAGVLAAIWAALKQLAR' A
#
# COMPACT_ATOMS: atom_id res chain seq x y z
N MET A 1 -20.26 -1.69 30.93
CA MET A 1 -19.60 -1.44 29.63
C MET A 1 -18.40 -2.37 29.48
N ARG A 2 -18.42 -3.28 28.50
CA ARG A 2 -17.43 -4.37 28.34
C ARG A 2 -16.49 -4.17 27.14
N PHE A 3 -16.72 -3.09 26.37
CA PHE A 3 -15.97 -2.72 25.18
C PHE A 3 -14.53 -2.29 25.51
N ALA A 4 -14.34 -1.47 26.55
CA ALA A 4 -13.01 -1.06 26.99
C ALA A 4 -12.13 -2.26 27.43
N LEU A 5 -12.74 -3.27 28.05
CA LEU A 5 -12.08 -4.54 28.41
C LEU A 5 -11.69 -5.35 27.18
N LEU A 6 -12.53 -5.37 26.15
CA LEU A 6 -12.22 -6.03 24.88
C LEU A 6 -11.08 -5.32 24.14
N VAL A 7 -11.07 -3.98 24.16
CA VAL A 7 -10.00 -3.17 23.58
C VAL A 7 -8.67 -3.37 24.33
N SER A 8 -8.69 -3.52 25.66
CA SER A 8 -7.49 -3.86 26.43
C SER A 8 -6.94 -5.27 26.14
N GLN A 9 -7.78 -6.17 25.60
CA GLN A 9 -7.38 -7.51 25.16
C GLN A 9 -6.89 -7.57 23.71
N LEU A 10 -6.77 -6.42 23.03
CA LEU A 10 -6.13 -6.30 21.72
C LEU A 10 -4.73 -5.68 21.89
N PRO A 11 -3.76 -6.38 22.51
CA PRO A 11 -2.42 -5.84 22.76
C PRO A 11 -1.64 -5.51 21.49
N HIS A 12 -2.09 -5.99 20.33
CA HIS A 12 -1.38 -5.90 19.06
C HIS A 12 -2.01 -4.93 18.05
N VAL A 13 -2.93 -4.03 18.44
CA VAL A 13 -3.54 -3.09 17.47
C VAL A 13 -2.49 -2.23 16.80
N GLU A 14 -1.52 -1.72 17.55
CA GLU A 14 -0.46 -0.86 17.01
C GLU A 14 0.56 -1.66 16.16
N GLU A 15 0.80 -2.92 16.52
CA GLU A 15 1.64 -3.83 15.74
C GLU A 15 0.96 -4.20 14.40
N ALA A 16 -0.32 -4.59 14.45
CA ALA A 16 -1.14 -4.84 13.27
C ALA A 16 -1.26 -3.60 12.36
N ARG A 17 -1.42 -2.40 12.95
CA ARG A 17 -1.43 -1.12 12.23
C ARG A 17 -0.10 -0.90 11.50
N THR A 18 1.02 -1.16 12.16
CA THR A 18 2.35 -1.02 11.57
C THR A 18 2.53 -1.97 10.37
N HIS A 19 2.13 -3.23 10.51
CA HIS A 19 2.16 -4.20 9.41
C HIS A 19 1.26 -3.79 8.24
N TYR A 20 0.04 -3.34 8.53
CA TYR A 20 -0.91 -2.90 7.51
C TYR A 20 -0.41 -1.67 6.75
N ASN A 21 0.13 -0.68 7.45
CA ASN A 21 0.73 0.50 6.84
C ASN A 21 1.93 0.13 5.95
N GLY A 22 2.73 -0.85 6.36
CA GLY A 22 3.82 -1.39 5.54
C GLY A 22 3.32 -1.99 4.22
N MET A 23 2.25 -2.78 4.25
CA MET A 23 1.62 -3.32 3.03
C MET A 23 1.07 -2.22 2.12
N LEU A 24 0.37 -1.22 2.66
CA LEU A 24 -0.16 -0.09 1.88
C LEU A 24 0.94 0.71 1.19
N ALA A 25 2.06 0.96 1.87
CA ALA A 25 3.19 1.68 1.30
C ALA A 25 3.84 0.91 0.13
N LEU A 26 3.94 -0.41 0.25
CA LEU A 26 4.45 -1.28 -0.82
C LEU A 26 3.51 -1.30 -2.03
N ASP A 27 2.20 -1.39 -1.81
CA ASP A 27 1.20 -1.39 -2.87
C ASP A 27 1.17 -0.04 -3.63
N ALA A 28 1.17 1.08 -2.90
CA ALA A 28 1.25 2.41 -3.51
C ALA A 28 2.51 2.59 -4.38
N ARG A 29 3.65 2.08 -3.91
CA ARG A 29 4.91 2.11 -4.68
C ARG A 29 4.85 1.24 -5.94
N SER A 30 4.23 0.06 -5.84
CA SER A 30 4.02 -0.85 -6.98
C SER A 30 3.12 -0.22 -8.05
N GLN A 31 2.03 0.41 -7.64
CA GLN A 31 1.13 1.10 -8.56
C GLN A 31 1.80 2.31 -9.23
N ALA A 32 2.58 3.09 -8.47
CA ALA A 32 3.33 4.23 -9.02
C ALA A 32 4.39 3.79 -10.05
N SER A 33 5.14 2.73 -9.77
CA SER A 33 6.16 2.22 -10.70
C SER A 33 5.54 1.61 -11.95
N ALA A 34 4.41 0.91 -11.84
CA ALA A 34 3.65 0.40 -12.98
C ALA A 34 3.14 1.52 -13.89
N GLY A 35 2.65 2.63 -13.32
CA GLY A 35 2.21 3.81 -14.07
C GLY A 35 3.34 4.46 -14.87
N VAL A 36 4.52 4.59 -14.28
CA VAL A 36 5.71 5.16 -14.95
C VAL A 36 6.19 4.26 -16.10
N LEU A 37 6.26 2.94 -15.88
CA LEU A 37 6.63 1.98 -16.93
C LEU A 37 5.64 1.99 -18.10
N ALA A 38 4.34 2.06 -17.81
CA ALA A 38 3.31 2.16 -18.83
C ALA A 38 3.45 3.45 -19.66
N ALA A 39 3.75 4.58 -19.02
CA ALA A 39 3.96 5.86 -19.69
C ALA A 39 5.21 5.84 -20.58
N ILE A 40 6.32 5.29 -20.10
CA ILE A 40 7.57 5.14 -20.88
C ILE A 40 7.32 4.24 -22.10
N TRP A 41 6.62 3.12 -21.91
CA TRP A 41 6.30 2.19 -23.00
C TRP A 41 5.38 2.82 -24.05
N ALA A 42 4.39 3.61 -23.62
CA ALA A 42 3.54 4.38 -24.53
C ALA A 42 4.35 5.41 -25.34
N ALA A 43 5.27 6.12 -24.71
CA ALA A 43 6.15 7.08 -25.38
C ALA A 43 7.08 6.40 -26.40
N LEU A 44 7.66 5.25 -26.06
CA LEU A 44 8.49 4.46 -26.98
C LEU A 44 7.70 3.99 -28.21
N LYS A 45 6.46 3.52 -28.02
CA LYS A 45 5.58 3.14 -29.15
C LYS A 45 5.24 4.30 -30.06
N GLN A 46 5.10 5.52 -29.52
CA GLN A 46 4.84 6.71 -30.33
C GLN A 46 6.05 7.12 -31.16
N LEU A 47 7.27 6.97 -30.63
CA LEU A 47 8.50 7.26 -31.37
C LEU A 47 8.84 6.22 -32.44
N ALA A 48 8.39 4.97 -32.28
CA ALA A 48 8.62 3.89 -33.23
C ALA A 48 7.61 3.87 -34.41
N ARG A 49 6.73 4.87 -34.49
CA ARG A 49 5.73 5.06 -35.55
C ARG A 49 6.14 6.19 -36.47
#